data_AF-A0A6V8E6Z1-F1
#
_entry.id   AF-A0A6V8E6Z1-F1
#
_cell.length_a   1.000
_cell.length_b   1.000
_cell.length_c   1.000
_cell.angle_alpha   90.00
_cell.angle_beta   90.00
_cell.angle_gamma   90.00
#
_symmetry.space_group_name_H-M   'P 1'
#
loop_
_entity.id
_entity.type
_entity.pdbx_description
1 polymer ?
#
loop_
_entity_poly.entity_id
_entity_poly.type
_entity_poly.pdbx_seq_one_letter_code
_entity_poly.pdbx_strand_id
1 'polypeptide(L)'
;MGRLHLLPFMVALPEPGLRVKVSVSTHNGTVTHSGLVLPPAAKGHLSIKLDNGYNVSYPGDDLEAWEALDAPHTAPVSDLHAPEEDGTLPRVRLIHTGGTIASKVDYATGAVDAKFEPEEMLDAVPELATIARLDAVKIGNMFSDDIRPQHWNIVAEACAQAFADGCRGVIVAHGTDTLHITSAALNFAFAGNERRPAGPIVMVGSQRSSDRG
;
A
#
# COMPACT_ATOMS: atom_id res chain seq x y z
N MET A 1 26.38 49.68 -22.69
CA MET A 1 26.89 48.44 -22.06
C MET A 1 25.70 47.68 -21.50
N GLY A 2 25.09 46.81 -22.31
CA GLY A 2 24.02 45.93 -21.85
C GLY A 2 24.65 44.76 -21.10
N ARG A 3 24.31 44.59 -19.82
CA ARG A 3 24.63 43.37 -19.07
C ARG A 3 23.88 42.21 -19.75
N LEU A 4 24.61 41.29 -20.36
CA LEU A 4 24.07 39.98 -20.71
C LEU A 4 23.61 39.33 -19.41
N HIS A 5 22.29 39.18 -19.24
CA HIS A 5 21.75 38.22 -18.30
C HIS A 5 22.07 36.82 -18.86
N LEU A 6 23.09 36.18 -18.28
CA LEU A 6 23.27 34.74 -18.39
C LEU A 6 22.02 34.09 -17.80
N LEU A 7 21.24 33.43 -18.65
CA LEU A 7 20.19 32.52 -18.21
C LEU A 7 20.85 31.49 -17.26
N PRO A 8 20.34 31.29 -16.03
CA PRO A 8 20.85 30.22 -15.19
C PRO A 8 20.65 28.91 -15.97
N PHE A 9 21.71 28.12 -16.09
CA PHE A 9 21.61 26.75 -16.60
C PHE A 9 20.67 26.00 -15.64
N MET A 10 19.40 25.87 -16.00
CA MET A 10 18.48 25.03 -15.25
C MET A 10 18.93 23.58 -15.44
N VAL A 11 19.48 23.00 -14.39
CA VAL A 11 19.80 21.58 -14.35
C VAL A 11 18.47 20.82 -14.35
N ALA A 12 18.31 19.88 -15.28
CA ALA A 12 17.11 19.06 -15.33
C ALA A 12 17.01 18.23 -14.05
N LEU A 13 15.82 18.18 -13.45
CA LEU A 13 15.58 17.37 -12.25
C LEU A 13 15.69 15.87 -12.60
N PRO A 14 16.34 15.05 -11.75
CA PRO A 14 16.34 13.61 -11.92
C PRO A 14 14.94 13.03 -11.71
N GLU A 15 14.64 11.94 -12.40
CA GLU A 15 13.37 11.23 -12.26
C GLU A 15 13.27 10.48 -10.91
N PRO A 16 12.07 10.41 -10.29
CA PRO A 16 11.84 9.56 -9.12
C PRO A 16 12.25 8.10 -9.34
N GLY A 17 12.83 7.48 -8.30
CA GLY A 17 13.32 6.11 -8.35
C GLY A 17 14.79 5.97 -8.75
N LEU A 18 15.44 7.04 -9.24
CA LEU A 18 16.88 7.04 -9.49
C LEU A 18 17.66 7.22 -8.18
N ARG A 19 18.75 6.48 -8.03
CA ARG A 19 19.75 6.79 -7.01
C ARG A 19 20.71 7.82 -7.60
N VAL A 20 20.91 8.92 -6.90
CA VAL A 20 21.68 10.05 -7.41
C VAL A 20 22.62 10.58 -6.34
N LYS A 21 23.71 11.20 -6.80
CA LYS A 21 24.47 12.16 -6.02
C LYS A 21 24.14 13.55 -6.55
N VAL A 22 23.68 14.44 -5.68
CA VAL A 22 23.30 15.81 -6.05
C VAL A 22 24.15 16.83 -5.30
N SER A 23 24.45 17.93 -5.97
CA SER A 23 25.03 19.13 -5.36
C SER A 23 23.99 20.24 -5.41
N VAL A 24 23.64 20.77 -4.24
CA VAL A 24 22.62 21.80 -4.06
C VAL A 24 23.21 23.02 -3.37
N SER A 25 22.85 24.19 -3.88
CA SER A 25 23.21 25.47 -3.28
C SER A 25 22.36 25.70 -2.02
N THR A 26 22.99 26.11 -0.93
CA THR A 26 22.28 26.48 0.30
C THR A 26 22.80 27.81 0.83
N HIS A 27 22.10 28.40 1.79
CA HIS A 27 22.55 29.64 2.44
C HIS A 27 23.91 29.49 3.15
N ASN A 28 24.35 28.27 3.46
CA ASN A 28 25.64 27.95 4.08
C ASN A 28 26.69 27.47 3.07
N GLY A 29 26.42 27.60 1.77
CA GLY A 29 27.26 27.08 0.69
C GLY A 29 26.72 25.79 0.09
N THR A 30 27.44 25.25 -0.90
CA THR A 30 27.05 24.03 -1.61
C THR A 30 27.15 22.81 -0.71
N VAL A 31 26.09 22.01 -0.67
CA VAL A 31 26.04 20.72 0.04
C VAL A 31 25.85 19.60 -0.97
N THR A 32 26.51 18.47 -0.73
CA THR A 32 26.34 17.27 -1.57
C THR A 32 25.61 16.18 -0.80
N HIS A 33 24.59 15.61 -1.44
CA HIS A 33 23.77 14.53 -0.91
C HIS A 33 23.83 13.31 -1.81
N SER A 34 23.61 12.13 -1.24
CA SER A 34 23.46 10.88 -1.99
C SER A 34 22.25 10.13 -1.46
N GLY A 35 21.43 9.61 -2.38
CA GLY A 35 20.19 8.97 -2.00
C GLY A 35 19.27 8.65 -3.16
N LEU A 36 18.07 8.17 -2.83
CA LEU A 36 17.02 7.84 -3.78
C LEU A 36 16.13 9.06 -4.04
N VAL A 37 15.91 9.41 -5.30
CA VAL A 37 14.96 10.47 -5.68
C VAL A 37 13.55 9.99 -5.39
N LEU A 38 12.83 10.77 -4.58
CA LEU A 38 11.44 10.55 -4.23
C LEU A 38 10.51 11.37 -5.13
N PRO A 39 9.21 11.03 -5.18
CA PRO A 39 8.20 11.96 -5.68
C PRO A 39 8.36 13.34 -5.00
N PRO A 40 8.27 14.43 -5.77
CA PRO A 40 8.57 15.75 -5.26
C PRO A 40 7.52 16.18 -4.21
N ALA A 41 7.98 16.64 -3.05
CA ALA A 41 7.11 17.10 -1.96
C ALA A 41 6.27 18.33 -2.35
N ALA A 42 6.72 19.11 -3.34
CA ALA A 42 6.01 20.23 -3.91
C ALA A 42 6.40 20.43 -5.39
N LYS A 43 5.58 21.16 -6.15
CA LYS A 43 5.88 21.48 -7.55
C LYS A 43 7.24 22.19 -7.67
N GLY A 44 8.07 21.73 -8.60
CA GLY A 44 9.38 22.32 -8.85
C GLY A 44 10.44 22.05 -7.77
N HIS A 45 10.22 21.07 -6.90
CA HIS A 45 11.21 20.66 -5.89
C HIS A 45 11.86 19.32 -6.26
N LEU A 46 13.09 19.14 -5.79
CA LEU A 46 13.79 17.87 -5.73
C LEU A 46 13.63 17.30 -4.33
N SER A 47 13.10 16.07 -4.21
CA SER A 47 13.01 15.34 -2.94
C SER A 47 13.90 14.10 -2.99
N ILE A 48 14.71 13.88 -1.96
CA ILE A 48 15.67 12.78 -1.90
C ILE A 48 15.59 12.11 -0.53
N LYS A 49 15.54 10.78 -0.52
CA LYS A 49 15.79 9.98 0.66
C LYS A 49 17.27 9.67 0.75
N LEU A 50 17.93 10.30 1.70
CA LEU A 50 19.35 10.13 1.97
C LEU A 50 19.65 8.70 2.43
N ASP A 51 20.89 8.27 2.25
CA ASP A 51 21.36 6.95 2.68
C ASP A 51 21.27 6.71 4.19
N ASN A 52 21.22 7.78 4.98
CA ASN A 52 20.99 7.71 6.43
C ASN A 52 19.49 7.61 6.81
N GLY A 53 18.59 7.52 5.82
CA GLY A 53 17.14 7.35 6.01
C GLY A 53 16.34 8.65 6.12
N TYR A 54 16.98 9.82 6.18
CA TYR A 54 16.27 11.11 6.22
C TYR A 54 15.82 11.57 4.84
N ASN A 55 14.67 12.22 4.77
CA ASN A 55 14.21 12.89 3.56
C ASN A 55 14.65 14.36 3.58
N VAL A 56 15.23 14.82 2.48
CA VAL A 56 15.53 16.25 2.24
C VAL A 56 14.81 16.73 0.98
N SER A 57 14.49 18.01 0.93
CA SER A 57 13.86 18.61 -0.26
C SER A 57 14.40 20.01 -0.50
N TYR A 58 14.67 20.31 -1.77
CA TYR A 58 15.22 21.58 -2.23
C TYR A 58 14.39 22.11 -3.41
N PRO A 59 14.23 23.44 -3.55
CA PRO A 59 13.82 24.04 -4.82
C PRO A 59 14.70 23.53 -5.96
N GLY A 60 14.12 23.26 -7.13
CA GLY A 60 14.87 22.79 -8.29
C GLY A 60 15.89 23.81 -8.79
N ASP A 61 15.65 25.10 -8.55
CA ASP A 61 16.56 26.20 -8.89
C ASP A 61 17.85 26.18 -8.05
N ASP A 62 17.83 25.50 -6.90
CA ASP A 62 19.01 25.34 -6.04
C ASP A 62 19.88 24.15 -6.47
N LEU A 63 19.47 23.36 -7.47
CA LEU A 63 20.24 22.23 -7.97
C LEU A 63 21.38 22.69 -8.88
N GLU A 64 22.63 22.47 -8.44
CA GLU A 64 23.82 22.85 -9.20
C GLU A 64 24.31 21.73 -10.13
N ALA A 65 24.21 20.47 -9.70
CA ALA A 65 24.55 19.29 -10.50
C ALA A 65 23.98 18.02 -9.90
N TRP A 66 23.83 16.98 -10.72
CA TRP A 66 23.61 15.62 -10.24
C TRP A 66 24.23 14.58 -11.18
N GLU A 67 24.53 13.40 -10.62
CA GLU A 67 24.95 12.21 -11.37
C GLU A 67 24.17 10.99 -10.88
N ALA A 68 23.85 10.09 -11.79
CA ALA A 68 23.25 8.80 -11.46
C ALA A 68 24.29 7.92 -10.74
N LEU A 69 23.86 7.29 -9.66
CA LEU A 69 24.62 6.25 -8.97
C LEU A 69 24.05 4.88 -9.35
N ASP A 70 24.87 3.85 -9.33
CA ASP A 70 24.40 2.48 -9.51
C ASP A 70 23.30 2.15 -8.48
N ALA A 71 22.22 1.54 -8.95
CA ALA A 71 21.13 1.13 -8.08
C ALA A 71 21.67 0.12 -7.04
N PRO A 72 21.27 0.22 -5.76
CA PRO A 72 21.47 -0.89 -4.84
C PRO A 72 20.73 -2.08 -5.44
N HIS A 73 21.36 -3.25 -5.36
CA HIS A 73 20.73 -4.52 -5.69
C HIS A 73 19.35 -4.56 -5.02
N THR A 74 18.28 -4.43 -5.79
CA THR A 74 16.94 -4.68 -5.29
C THR A 74 17.00 -6.11 -4.79
N ALA A 75 16.97 -6.31 -3.47
CA ALA A 75 16.91 -7.65 -2.94
C ALA A 75 15.74 -8.33 -3.65
N PRO A 76 15.93 -9.53 -4.22
CA PRO A 76 14.88 -10.21 -4.94
C PRO A 76 13.66 -10.22 -4.02
N VAL A 77 12.51 -9.83 -4.56
CA VAL A 77 11.21 -10.02 -3.92
C VAL A 77 11.23 -11.46 -3.45
N SER A 78 11.24 -11.68 -2.13
CA SER A 78 11.32 -13.03 -1.59
C SER A 78 10.20 -13.83 -2.25
N ASP A 79 10.56 -14.94 -2.90
CA ASP A 79 9.56 -15.86 -3.42
C ASP A 79 8.58 -16.13 -2.29
N LEU A 80 7.34 -15.70 -2.45
CA LEU A 80 6.29 -15.94 -1.46
C LEU A 80 6.08 -17.44 -1.43
N HIS A 81 6.60 -18.11 -0.41
CA HIS A 81 6.42 -19.54 -0.25
C HIS A 81 4.99 -19.75 0.28
N ALA A 82 4.07 -20.14 -0.60
CA ALA A 82 2.77 -20.63 -0.17
C ALA A 82 3.00 -21.81 0.80
N PRO A 83 2.54 -21.73 2.06
CA PRO A 83 2.73 -22.81 3.02
C PRO A 83 2.00 -24.07 2.54
N GLU A 84 2.50 -25.25 2.91
CA GLU A 84 1.81 -26.50 2.61
C GLU A 84 0.40 -26.49 3.21
N GLU A 85 -0.63 -26.56 2.35
CA GLU A 85 -2.02 -26.54 2.81
C GLU A 85 -2.39 -27.86 3.49
N ASP A 86 -2.74 -27.80 4.77
CA ASP A 86 -3.45 -28.89 5.45
C ASP A 86 -4.90 -28.95 4.96
N GLY A 87 -5.20 -29.92 4.10
CA GLY A 87 -6.52 -30.13 3.52
C GLY A 87 -7.66 -30.36 4.53
N THR A 88 -7.34 -30.63 5.80
CA THR A 88 -8.32 -30.79 6.88
C THR A 88 -8.80 -29.46 7.47
N LEU A 89 -8.05 -28.37 7.25
CA LEU A 89 -8.39 -27.05 7.75
C LEU A 89 -9.55 -26.42 6.95
N PRO A 90 -10.37 -25.58 7.61
CA PRO A 90 -11.47 -24.89 6.93
C PRO A 90 -10.93 -23.88 5.93
N ARG A 91 -11.61 -23.75 4.79
CA ARG A 91 -11.37 -22.67 3.83
C ARG A 91 -12.04 -21.39 4.30
N VAL A 92 -11.30 -20.28 4.30
CA VAL A 92 -11.80 -18.95 4.65
C VAL A 92 -11.37 -17.97 3.58
N ARG A 93 -12.34 -17.23 3.04
CA ARG A 93 -12.06 -16.22 2.02
C ARG A 93 -11.83 -14.85 2.62
N LEU A 94 -10.72 -14.22 2.27
CA LEU A 94 -10.46 -12.81 2.54
C LEU A 94 -10.94 -11.95 1.36
N ILE A 95 -11.86 -11.04 1.63
CA ILE A 95 -12.35 -10.05 0.66
C ILE A 95 -11.75 -8.71 1.02
N HIS A 96 -11.03 -8.10 0.07
CA HIS A 96 -10.39 -6.81 0.27
C HIS A 96 -11.13 -5.69 -0.45
N THR A 97 -11.65 -4.71 0.29
CA THR A 97 -12.29 -3.51 -0.28
C THR A 97 -11.38 -2.28 -0.26
N GLY A 98 -10.36 -2.30 0.59
CA GLY A 98 -9.51 -1.16 0.92
C GLY A 98 -9.16 -1.16 2.41
N GLY A 99 -8.61 -0.05 2.89
CA GLY A 99 -8.21 0.09 4.28
C GLY A 99 -6.76 -0.32 4.54
N THR A 100 -6.27 0.06 5.72
CA THR A 100 -4.85 0.02 6.08
C THR A 100 -4.39 -1.33 6.61
N ILE A 101 -5.27 -2.33 6.74
CA ILE A 101 -4.95 -3.62 7.37
C ILE A 101 -3.95 -4.45 6.54
N ALA A 102 -3.83 -4.13 5.25
CA ALA A 102 -2.96 -4.83 4.31
C ALA A 102 -1.89 -3.87 3.72
N SER A 103 -1.60 -2.76 4.40
CA SER A 103 -0.64 -1.75 3.94
C SER A 103 0.75 -2.00 4.54
N LYS A 104 1.78 -2.19 3.70
CA LYS A 104 3.18 -2.28 4.13
C LYS A 104 3.94 -1.04 3.68
N VAL A 105 4.73 -0.47 4.58
CA VAL A 105 5.74 0.52 4.20
C VAL A 105 6.92 -0.20 3.57
N ASP A 106 7.21 0.13 2.32
CA ASP A 106 8.54 -0.08 1.77
C ASP A 106 9.49 0.90 2.46
N TYR A 107 10.31 0.41 3.38
CA TYR A 107 11.25 1.25 4.11
C TYR A 107 12.38 1.81 3.22
N ALA A 108 12.64 1.23 2.05
CA ALA A 108 13.62 1.77 1.10
C ALA A 108 13.12 3.08 0.50
N THR A 109 11.86 3.10 0.02
CA THR A 109 11.26 4.29 -0.62
C THR A 109 10.47 5.17 0.35
N GLY A 110 10.02 4.62 1.48
CA GLY A 110 8.99 5.20 2.34
C GLY A 110 7.58 5.12 1.75
N ALA A 111 7.39 4.46 0.60
CA ALA A 111 6.09 4.27 -0.01
C ALA A 111 5.27 3.27 0.81
N VAL A 112 3.95 3.42 0.77
CA VAL A 112 3.02 2.46 1.35
C VAL A 112 2.42 1.67 0.19
N ASP A 113 2.82 0.42 0.06
CA ASP A 113 2.23 -0.52 -0.89
C ASP A 113 1.23 -1.41 -0.20
N ALA A 114 0.18 -1.75 -0.93
CA ALA A 114 -0.89 -2.56 -0.39
C ALA A 114 -0.69 -4.01 -0.86
N LYS A 115 -0.41 -4.87 0.11
CA LYS A 115 -0.12 -6.29 -0.02
C LYS A 115 -1.40 -7.08 0.23
N PHE A 116 -1.83 -7.89 -0.73
CA PHE A 116 -3.19 -8.46 -0.74
C PHE A 116 -3.22 -9.96 -0.98
N GLU A 117 -2.08 -10.58 -1.25
CA GLU A 117 -2.04 -12.01 -1.53
C GLU A 117 -2.03 -12.80 -0.21
N PRO A 118 -2.72 -13.96 -0.14
CA PRO A 118 -2.75 -14.79 1.06
C PRO A 118 -1.35 -15.11 1.60
N GLU A 119 -0.38 -15.35 0.72
CA GLU A 119 0.99 -15.66 1.07
C GLU A 119 1.67 -14.52 1.81
N GLU A 120 1.37 -13.27 1.45
CA GLU A 120 1.91 -12.10 2.15
C GLU A 120 1.33 -11.96 3.56
N MET A 121 0.07 -12.35 3.75
CA MET A 121 -0.57 -12.38 5.05
C MET A 121 -0.02 -13.52 5.92
N LEU A 122 0.26 -14.68 5.32
CA LEU A 122 0.86 -15.82 6.00
C LEU A 122 2.33 -15.56 6.34
N ASP A 123 3.07 -14.82 5.52
CA ASP A 123 4.42 -14.35 5.87
C ASP A 123 4.40 -13.38 7.04
N ALA A 124 3.41 -12.48 7.10
CA ALA A 124 3.27 -11.51 8.17
C ALA A 124 2.76 -12.14 9.48
N VAL A 125 1.86 -13.12 9.38
CA VAL A 125 1.24 -13.82 10.52
C VAL A 125 1.19 -15.33 10.25
N PRO A 126 2.32 -16.05 10.41
CA PRO A 126 2.43 -17.46 10.07
C PRO A 126 1.47 -18.38 10.83
N GLU A 127 1.01 -17.96 12.01
CA GLU A 127 0.08 -18.71 12.84
C GLU A 127 -1.26 -18.96 12.15
N LEU A 128 -1.65 -18.10 11.19
CA LEU A 128 -2.88 -18.27 10.40
C LEU A 128 -2.89 -19.57 9.59
N ALA A 129 -1.72 -20.05 9.14
CA ALA A 129 -1.58 -21.30 8.39
C ALA A 129 -2.07 -22.53 9.19
N THR A 130 -2.08 -22.44 10.51
CA THR A 130 -2.55 -23.53 11.41
C THR A 130 -4.05 -23.46 11.71
N ILE A 131 -4.73 -22.39 11.29
CA ILE A 131 -6.12 -22.11 11.64
C ILE A 131 -7.05 -22.33 10.45
N ALA A 132 -6.65 -21.88 9.26
CA ALA A 132 -7.47 -21.93 8.07
C ALA A 132 -6.63 -21.91 6.79
N ARG A 133 -7.20 -22.48 5.72
CA ARG A 133 -6.72 -22.29 4.35
C ARG A 133 -7.29 -20.99 3.81
N LEU A 134 -6.43 -20.04 3.52
CA LEU A 134 -6.81 -18.70 3.11
C LEU A 134 -6.74 -18.54 1.60
N ASP A 135 -7.73 -17.89 1.03
CA ASP A 135 -7.66 -17.36 -0.32
C ASP A 135 -8.24 -15.95 -0.36
N ALA A 136 -7.76 -15.12 -1.30
CA ALA A 136 -8.09 -13.70 -1.32
C ALA A 136 -8.80 -13.29 -2.61
N VAL A 137 -9.74 -12.35 -2.49
CA VAL A 137 -10.38 -11.65 -3.59
C VAL A 137 -10.30 -10.16 -3.36
N LYS A 138 -9.74 -9.44 -4.32
CA LYS A 138 -9.65 -7.98 -4.30
C LYS A 138 -10.82 -7.36 -5.05
N ILE A 139 -11.70 -6.69 -4.32
CA ILE A 139 -12.78 -5.86 -4.90
C ILE A 139 -12.24 -4.48 -5.28
N GLY A 140 -11.32 -3.94 -4.48
CA GLY A 140 -10.73 -2.63 -4.76
C GLY A 140 -9.74 -2.18 -3.69
N ASN A 141 -9.24 -0.96 -3.88
CA ASN A 141 -8.43 -0.24 -2.90
C ASN A 141 -9.04 1.14 -2.66
N MET A 142 -10.19 1.17 -1.99
CA MET A 142 -10.96 2.39 -1.72
C MET A 142 -10.71 2.87 -0.29
N PHE A 143 -10.73 4.19 -0.09
CA PHE A 143 -10.97 4.73 1.24
C PHE A 143 -12.38 4.38 1.68
N SER A 144 -12.56 4.10 2.98
CA SER A 144 -13.89 3.80 3.54
C SER A 144 -14.90 4.90 3.20
N ASP A 145 -14.45 6.15 3.18
CA ASP A 145 -15.27 7.32 2.86
C ASP A 145 -15.79 7.33 1.41
N ASP A 146 -15.18 6.57 0.50
CA ASP A 146 -15.59 6.44 -0.90
C ASP A 146 -16.48 5.22 -1.15
N ILE A 147 -16.78 4.43 -0.12
CA ILE A 147 -17.68 3.29 -0.24
C ILE A 147 -19.13 3.79 -0.35
N ARG A 148 -19.89 3.17 -1.27
CA ARG A 148 -21.23 3.59 -1.69
C ARG A 148 -22.13 2.35 -1.81
N PRO A 149 -23.47 2.51 -1.88
CA PRO A 149 -24.40 1.39 -1.94
C PRO A 149 -24.10 0.37 -3.05
N GLN A 150 -23.64 0.80 -4.23
CA GLN A 150 -23.24 -0.14 -5.28
C GLN A 150 -22.09 -1.07 -4.87
N HIS A 151 -21.17 -0.61 -4.02
CA HIS A 151 -20.06 -1.43 -3.54
C HIS A 151 -20.55 -2.47 -2.52
N TRP A 152 -21.58 -2.17 -1.72
CA TRP A 152 -22.17 -3.15 -0.79
C TRP A 152 -22.75 -4.34 -1.54
N ASN A 153 -23.38 -4.12 -2.69
CA ASN A 153 -23.88 -5.20 -3.54
C ASN A 153 -22.74 -6.10 -4.05
N ILE A 154 -21.61 -5.50 -4.45
CA ILE A 154 -20.43 -6.26 -4.90
C ILE A 154 -19.85 -7.09 -3.75
N VAL A 155 -19.74 -6.52 -2.55
CA VAL A 155 -19.26 -7.25 -1.36
C VAL A 155 -20.20 -8.38 -0.98
N ALA A 156 -21.53 -8.15 -1.03
CA ALA A 156 -22.53 -9.17 -0.74
C ALA A 156 -22.46 -10.33 -1.73
N GLU A 157 -22.33 -10.05 -3.03
CA GLU A 157 -22.17 -11.06 -4.08
C GLU A 157 -20.88 -11.86 -3.88
N ALA A 158 -19.76 -11.20 -3.59
CA ALA A 158 -18.49 -11.86 -3.33
C ALA A 158 -18.55 -12.77 -2.07
N CYS A 159 -19.27 -12.36 -1.03
CA CYS A 159 -19.53 -13.21 0.15
C CYS A 159 -20.38 -14.43 -0.23
N ALA A 160 -21.44 -14.25 -1.03
CA ALA A 160 -22.29 -15.35 -1.49
C ALA A 160 -21.52 -16.36 -2.35
N GLN A 161 -20.68 -15.87 -3.28
CA GLN A 161 -19.82 -16.71 -4.11
C GLN A 161 -18.82 -17.49 -3.27
N ALA A 162 -18.25 -16.89 -2.21
CA ALA A 162 -17.36 -17.60 -1.30
C ALA A 162 -18.03 -18.82 -0.65
N PHE A 163 -19.27 -18.67 -0.21
CA PHE A 163 -20.04 -19.79 0.33
C PHE A 163 -20.39 -20.83 -0.74
N ALA A 164 -20.74 -20.40 -1.96
CA ALA A 164 -20.98 -21.30 -3.08
C ALA A 164 -19.73 -22.14 -3.44
N ASP A 165 -18.54 -21.56 -3.30
CA ASP A 165 -17.25 -22.23 -3.50
C ASP A 165 -16.85 -23.15 -2.33
N GLY A 166 -17.67 -23.23 -1.28
CA GLY A 166 -17.45 -24.09 -0.12
C GLY A 166 -16.59 -23.50 0.99
N CYS A 167 -16.40 -22.17 1.02
CA CYS A 167 -15.72 -21.53 2.15
C CYS A 167 -16.59 -21.64 3.42
N ARG A 168 -15.97 -21.99 4.55
CA ARG A 168 -16.63 -22.06 5.85
C ARG A 168 -17.01 -20.69 6.37
N GLY A 169 -16.26 -19.65 6.01
CA GLY A 169 -16.43 -18.29 6.47
C GLY A 169 -15.78 -17.28 5.54
N VAL A 170 -16.12 -16.01 5.75
CA VAL A 170 -15.62 -14.87 4.99
C VAL A 170 -15.11 -13.79 5.94
N ILE A 171 -13.96 -13.22 5.62
CA ILE A 171 -13.39 -12.05 6.29
C ILE A 171 -13.40 -10.90 5.29
N VAL A 172 -13.96 -9.75 5.64
CA VAL A 172 -13.98 -8.55 4.80
C VAL A 172 -13.05 -7.51 5.41
N ALA A 173 -11.90 -7.31 4.77
CA ALA A 173 -10.94 -6.26 5.09
C ALA A 173 -11.44 -4.91 4.55
N HIS A 174 -11.64 -3.96 5.46
CA HIS A 174 -12.32 -2.70 5.19
C HIS A 174 -11.70 -1.52 5.96
N GLY A 175 -11.80 -0.31 5.40
CA GLY A 175 -11.42 0.92 6.11
C GLY A 175 -12.34 1.21 7.30
N THR A 176 -11.82 1.85 8.35
CA THR A 176 -12.53 1.94 9.64
C THR A 176 -13.73 2.88 9.64
N ASP A 177 -13.70 3.95 8.84
CA ASP A 177 -14.64 5.09 8.98
C ASP A 177 -16.09 4.69 8.70
N THR A 178 -16.29 3.84 7.69
CA THR A 178 -17.62 3.39 7.25
C THR A 178 -17.83 1.88 7.44
N LEU A 179 -16.92 1.18 8.13
CA LEU A 179 -17.01 -0.27 8.37
C LEU A 179 -18.36 -0.68 8.95
N HIS A 180 -18.83 0.07 9.96
CA HIS A 180 -20.10 -0.19 10.63
C HIS A 180 -21.32 -0.01 9.70
N ILE A 181 -21.26 0.93 8.75
CA ILE A 181 -22.32 1.17 7.76
C ILE A 181 -22.36 0.00 6.77
N THR A 182 -21.21 -0.39 6.22
CA THR A 182 -21.11 -1.55 5.32
C THR A 182 -21.55 -2.84 6.03
N SER A 183 -21.19 -3.03 7.30
CA SER A 183 -21.63 -4.17 8.10
C SER A 183 -23.16 -4.23 8.24
N ALA A 184 -23.82 -3.09 8.47
CA ALA A 184 -25.28 -3.03 8.54
C ALA A 184 -25.92 -3.34 7.18
N ALA A 185 -25.37 -2.80 6.09
CA ALA A 185 -25.85 -3.08 4.74
C ALA A 185 -25.78 -4.58 4.40
N LEU A 186 -24.64 -5.23 4.69
CA LEU A 186 -24.47 -6.67 4.49
C LEU A 186 -25.42 -7.48 5.38
N ASN A 187 -25.64 -7.07 6.63
CA ASN A 187 -26.59 -7.74 7.51
C ASN A 187 -28.00 -7.76 6.89
N PHE A 188 -28.47 -6.64 6.33
CA PHE A 188 -29.77 -6.61 5.64
C PHE A 188 -29.77 -7.40 4.34
N ALA A 189 -28.67 -7.40 3.58
CA ALA A 189 -28.55 -8.18 2.35
C ALA A 189 -28.71 -9.69 2.59
N PHE A 190 -28.14 -10.21 3.69
CA PHE A 190 -28.22 -11.64 4.03
C PHE A 190 -29.42 -12.02 4.89
N ALA A 191 -30.03 -11.07 5.61
CA ALA A 191 -31.24 -11.30 6.41
C ALA A 191 -32.54 -11.31 5.57
N GLY A 192 -32.45 -10.98 4.27
CA GLY A 192 -33.60 -10.99 3.36
C GLY A 192 -34.30 -12.35 3.35
N ASN A 193 -35.63 -12.34 3.41
CA ASN A 193 -36.49 -13.54 3.40
C ASN A 193 -36.24 -14.51 4.60
N GLU A 194 -35.91 -13.97 5.77
CA GLU A 194 -35.66 -14.74 7.01
C GLU A 194 -34.47 -15.71 6.89
N ARG A 195 -33.57 -15.46 5.93
CA ARG A 195 -32.38 -16.28 5.70
C ARG A 195 -31.21 -15.80 6.56
N ARG A 196 -30.22 -16.68 6.65
CA ARG A 196 -28.91 -16.40 7.25
C ARG A 196 -27.84 -16.76 6.22
N PRO A 197 -26.66 -16.12 6.28
CA PRO A 197 -25.54 -16.56 5.46
C PRO A 197 -25.17 -18.01 5.81
N ALA A 198 -24.62 -18.74 4.83
CA ALA A 198 -24.24 -20.15 5.01
C ALA A 198 -23.10 -20.34 6.04
N GLY A 199 -22.34 -19.28 6.31
CA GLY A 199 -21.32 -19.23 7.34
C GLY A 199 -21.12 -17.81 7.88
N PRO A 200 -20.20 -17.61 8.84
CA PRO A 200 -19.86 -16.31 9.38
C PRO A 200 -19.27 -15.38 8.32
N ILE A 201 -19.69 -14.11 8.36
CA ILE A 201 -19.06 -12.99 7.66
C ILE A 201 -18.52 -12.05 8.72
N VAL A 202 -17.21 -11.81 8.73
CA VAL A 202 -16.53 -10.99 9.74
C VAL A 202 -15.95 -9.75 9.08
N MET A 203 -16.34 -8.58 9.56
CA MET A 203 -15.74 -7.30 9.14
C MET A 203 -14.50 -7.02 9.99
N VAL A 204 -13.39 -6.64 9.37
CA VAL A 204 -12.15 -6.30 10.07
C VAL A 204 -11.48 -5.08 9.44
N GLY A 205 -10.84 -4.27 10.27
CA GLY A 205 -10.05 -3.12 9.86
C GLY A 205 -8.99 -2.81 10.93
N SER A 206 -8.11 -1.85 10.63
CA SER A 206 -7.06 -1.44 11.55
C SER A 206 -7.12 0.07 11.83
N GLN A 207 -7.18 0.45 13.11
CA GLN A 207 -7.15 1.87 13.52
C GLN A 207 -5.76 2.49 13.44
N ARG A 208 -4.72 1.66 13.52
CA ARG A 208 -3.33 2.06 13.26
C ARG A 208 -2.93 1.49 11.92
N SER A 209 -2.10 2.21 11.18
CA SER A 209 -1.59 1.68 9.93
C SER A 209 -0.74 0.43 10.22
N SER A 210 -0.89 -0.65 9.44
CA SER A 210 -0.26 -1.96 9.73
C SER A 210 1.26 -1.95 9.61
N ASP A 211 1.84 -0.89 9.06
CA ASP A 211 3.28 -0.61 9.01
C ASP A 211 3.87 -0.14 10.36
N ARG A 212 3.01 0.18 11.35
CA ARG A 212 3.44 0.65 12.67
C ARG A 212 3.24 -0.45 13.71
N GLY A 213 4.12 -1.45 13.66
CA GLY A 213 4.31 -2.47 14.70
C GLY A 213 5.11 -1.95 15.89
#